data_AF-A0A839JXW2-F1
#
_entry.id   AF-A0A839JXW2-F1
#
_cell.length_a   1.000
_cell.length_b   1.000
_cell.length_c   1.000
_cell.angle_alpha   90.00
_cell.angle_beta   90.00
_cell.angle_gamma   90.00
#
_symmetry.space_group_name_H-M   'P 1'
#
loop_
_entity.id
_entity.type
_entity.pdbx_description
1 polymer ?
#
loop_
_entity_poly.entity_id
_entity_poly.type
_entity_poly.pdbx_seq_one_letter_code
_entity_poly.pdbx_strand_id
1 'polypeptide(L)' 'MAVRKMEKPNEGIKCVVNTCEYYMNGDHCAAEKISVEPRNAKGSEETDCATFEPKDRTF' A
#
# COMPACT_ATOMS: atom_id res chain seq x y z
N MET A 1 -10.26 4.30 -5.65
CA MET A 1 -10.47 5.45 -4.73
C MET A 1 -9.19 6.28 -4.74
N ALA A 2 -9.27 7.61 -4.75
CA ALA A 2 -8.06 8.42 -4.55
C ALA A 2 -7.63 8.29 -3.07
N VAL A 3 -6.40 7.84 -2.84
CA VAL A 3 -5.77 7.73 -1.52
C VAL A 3 -4.66 8.78 -1.45
N ARG A 4 -4.61 9.55 -0.36
CA ARG A 4 -3.55 10.55 -0.17
C ARG A 4 -2.30 9.93 0.42
N LYS A 5 -1.15 10.39 -0.05
CA LYS A 5 0.18 10.10 0.53
C LYS A 5 0.47 11.11 1.65
N MET A 6 0.78 10.61 2.83
CA MET A 6 1.12 11.40 4.02
C MET A 6 2.62 11.70 4.07
N GLU A 7 3.01 12.69 4.87
CA GLU A 7 4.42 13.05 5.14
C GLU A 7 5.08 12.14 6.20
N LYS A 8 4.28 11.34 6.90
CA LYS A 8 4.72 10.42 7.96
C LYS A 8 4.17 9.00 7.73
N PRO A 9 4.80 7.97 8.31
CA PRO A 9 4.29 6.60 8.22
C PRO A 9 2.85 6.47 8.72
N ASN A 10 2.08 5.62 8.03
CA ASN A 10 0.92 4.98 8.59
C ASN A 10 1.40 3.85 9.50
N GLU A 11 1.50 4.17 10.79
CA GLU A 11 2.06 3.31 11.83
C GLU A 11 1.41 1.92 11.81
N GLY A 12 2.24 0.87 11.84
CA GLY A 12 1.78 -0.52 11.81
C GLY A 12 1.57 -1.12 10.43
N ILE A 13 1.73 -0.35 9.34
CA ILE A 13 1.64 -0.86 7.96
C ILE A 13 3.03 -0.98 7.34
N LYS A 14 3.43 -2.21 7.03
CA LYS A 14 4.67 -2.51 6.30
C LYS A 14 4.41 -2.49 4.79
N CYS A 15 5.17 -1.68 4.05
CA CYS A 15 5.18 -1.68 2.59
C CYS A 15 6.61 -1.96 2.11
N VAL A 16 6.84 -3.15 1.54
CA VAL A 16 8.16 -3.55 1.00
C VAL A 16 8.29 -3.30 -0.50
N VAL A 17 7.19 -2.92 -1.16
CA VAL A 17 7.14 -2.71 -2.60
C VAL A 17 7.66 -1.31 -2.90
N ASN A 18 8.96 -1.18 -3.15
CA ASN A 18 9.62 0.11 -3.35
C ASN A 18 9.12 0.90 -4.58
N THR A 19 8.44 0.24 -5.52
CA THR A 19 7.76 0.84 -6.67
C THR A 19 6.36 1.38 -6.36
N CYS A 20 5.83 1.12 -5.16
CA CYS A 20 4.55 1.68 -4.70
C CYS A 20 4.70 3.18 -4.41
N GLU A 21 3.76 4.00 -4.90
CA GLU A 21 3.72 5.45 -4.67
C GLU A 21 3.76 5.77 -3.17
N TYR A 22 3.14 4.93 -2.34
CA TYR A 22 3.07 5.14 -0.89
C TYR A 22 4.26 4.56 -0.12
N TYR A 23 5.27 3.99 -0.77
CA TYR A 23 6.46 3.47 -0.08
C TYR A 23 7.29 4.58 0.59
N MET A 24 7.68 4.35 1.84
CA MET A 24 8.64 5.15 2.61
C MET A 24 9.82 4.29 3.07
N ASN A 25 10.96 4.96 3.29
CA ASN A 25 12.15 4.34 3.84
C ASN A 25 11.83 3.62 5.18
N GLY A 26 12.45 2.47 5.43
CA GLY A 26 12.17 1.61 6.58
C GLY A 26 11.04 0.62 6.34
N ASP A 27 10.67 0.36 5.08
CA ASP A 27 9.52 -0.48 4.69
C ASP A 27 8.20 0.02 5.26
N HIS A 28 8.03 1.33 5.35
CA HIS A 28 6.82 1.96 5.85
C HIS A 28 5.87 2.31 4.70
N CYS A 29 4.56 2.28 4.99
CA CYS A 29 3.54 2.82 4.08
C CYS A 29 3.16 4.25 4.48
N ALA A 30 3.02 5.16 3.52
CA ALA A 30 2.56 6.53 3.70
C ALA A 30 1.09 6.74 3.31
N ALA A 31 0.38 5.69 2.90
CA ALA A 31 -1.02 5.82 2.49
C ALA A 31 -1.88 6.20 3.70
N GLU A 32 -2.74 7.21 3.57
CA GLU A 32 -3.63 7.64 4.67
C GLU A 32 -4.57 6.52 5.15
N LYS A 33 -4.90 5.61 4.24
CA LYS A 33 -5.71 4.41 4.47
C LYS A 33 -5.30 3.36 3.44
N ILE A 34 -5.45 2.10 3.80
CA ILE A 34 -5.28 0.99 2.86
C ILE A 34 -6.60 0.25 2.65
N SER A 35 -6.72 -0.37 1.50
CA SER A 35 -7.73 -1.35 1.14
C SER A 35 -7.02 -2.65 0.85
N VAL A 36 -7.54 -3.74 1.41
CA VAL A 36 -7.05 -5.09 1.21
C VAL A 36 -8.15 -5.90 0.54
N GLU A 37 -7.82 -6.62 -0.52
CA GLU A 37 -8.77 -7.40 -1.32
C GLU A 37 -8.24 -8.82 -1.55
N PRO A 38 -9.10 -9.83 -1.79
CA PRO A 38 -10.56 -9.76 -1.81
C PRO A 38 -11.18 -9.85 -0.40
N ARG A 39 -12.40 -9.33 -0.23
CA ARG A 39 -13.13 -9.33 1.06
C ARG A 39 -13.33 -10.73 1.67
N ASN A 40 -13.44 -11.76 0.83
CA ASN A 40 -13.76 -13.13 1.24
C ASN A 40 -12.54 -14.06 1.17
N ALA A 41 -11.32 -13.52 1.30
CA ALA A 41 -10.12 -14.32 1.41
C ALA A 41 -10.19 -15.25 2.64
N LYS A 42 -9.70 -16.48 2.49
CA LYS A 42 -9.63 -17.49 3.56
C LYS A 42 -8.25 -17.50 4.23
N GLY A 43 -7.24 -16.93 3.58
CA GLY A 43 -5.90 -16.74 4.11
C GLY A 43 -5.26 -15.43 3.65
N SER A 44 -4.20 -15.02 4.35
CA SER A 44 -3.44 -13.79 4.01
C SER A 44 -2.70 -13.91 2.67
N GLU A 45 -2.38 -15.12 2.23
CA GLU A 45 -1.72 -15.39 0.94
C GLU A 45 -2.64 -15.06 -0.25
N GLU A 46 -3.95 -15.01 -0.02
CA GLU A 46 -4.95 -14.63 -1.03
C GLU A 46 -5.23 -13.12 -1.02
N THR A 47 -4.65 -12.37 -0.08
CA THR A 47 -4.92 -10.94 0.08
C THR A 47 -3.83 -10.06 -0.54
N ASP A 48 -4.26 -9.05 -1.28
CA ASP A 48 -3.41 -8.04 -1.90
C ASP A 48 -3.75 -6.63 -1.40
N CYS A 49 -2.73 -5.77 -1.40
CA CYS A 49 -2.92 -4.34 -1.14
C CYS A 49 -3.53 -3.66 -2.37
N ALA A 50 -4.85 -3.54 -2.42
CA ALA A 50 -5.60 -2.84 -3.47
C ALA A 50 -5.35 -1.31 -3.49
N THR A 51 -4.58 -0.80 -2.53
CA THR A 51 -4.09 0.59 -2.50
C THR A 51 -2.78 0.77 -3.26
N PHE A 52 -2.18 -0.30 -3.78
CA PHE A 52 -0.99 -0.19 -4.61
C PHE A 52 -1.25 0.73 -5.82
N GLU A 53 -0.41 1.75 -5.95
CA GLU A 53 -0.32 2.61 -7.13
C GLU A 53 1.16 2.64 -7.53
N PRO A 54 1.53 2.42 -8.80
CA PRO A 54 2.93 2.49 -9.20
C PRO A 54 3.41 3.95 -9.20
N LYS A 55 4.63 4.19 -8.70
CA LYS A 55 5.31 5.51 -8.75
C LYS A 55 5.45 6.04 -10.18
N ASP A 56 5.64 5.12 -11.12
CA ASP A 56 5.81 5.41 -12.52
C ASP A 56 4.66 4.75 -13.30
N ARG A 57 3.81 5.57 -13.91
CA ARG A 57 2.67 5.12 -14.73
C ARG A 57 3.09 4.78 -16.17
N THR A 58 4.37 4.75 -16.48
CA THR A 58 4.89 4.49 -17.83
C THR A 58 5.13 3.00 -18.01
N PHE A 59 4.04 2.23 -18.10
CA PHE A 59 4.02 0.89 -18.67
C PHE A 59 2.86 0.78 -19.67
#